data_AF-A0A9P5CU08-F1
#
_entry.id   AF-A0A9P5CU08-F1
#
_cell.length_a   1.000
_cell.length_b   1.000
_cell.length_c   1.000
_cell.angle_alpha   90.00
_cell.angle_beta   90.00
_cell.angle_gamma   90.00
#
_symmetry.space_group_name_H-M   'P 1'
#
loop_
_entity.id
_entity.type
_entity.pdbx_description
1 polymer ?
#
loop_
_entity_poly.entity_id
_entity_poly.type
_entity_poly.pdbx_seq_one_letter_code
_entity_poly.pdbx_strand_id
1 'polypeptide(L)'
;MSEDLADEVEVINSIYGENSLAPAGEAADIYILALPEETVSLRLQFPPDYPAVPPSVLSTNSSGGKRGLGARDLQLFRDALGNVYQPGQVCLFDAIEELRRLQEEAGLTAEEPSFDDQDAGEEERQTTAKSAAAAQELGPEPPWILSDPVTELKSTFIARCAAVSSPDLAAQYVQHLLASDKRVRAATHNITAWRIRGPNGTSFQDCDDDGETAAGGRLLHLMQLMDLWDTMVVVTRWYGGQKLGPRRFALINAAARDAFVKAGLVEDSSTAKKKSHGK
;
A
#
# COMPACT_ATOMS: atom_id res chain seq x y z
N MET A 1 9.46 -16.60 16.89
CA MET A 1 9.02 -15.65 15.85
C MET A 1 8.23 -16.45 14.83
N SER A 2 6.96 -16.12 14.60
CA SER A 2 6.17 -16.76 13.55
C SER A 2 6.67 -16.32 12.17
N GLU A 3 6.50 -17.18 11.16
CA GLU A 3 6.85 -16.87 9.76
C GLU A 3 6.08 -15.64 9.28
N ASP A 4 4.78 -15.55 9.61
CA ASP A 4 3.92 -14.41 9.28
C ASP A 4 4.45 -13.07 9.85
N LEU A 5 5.03 -13.07 11.05
CA LEU A 5 5.64 -11.86 11.63
C LEU A 5 6.91 -11.46 10.86
N ALA A 6 7.75 -12.43 10.52
CA ALA A 6 8.95 -12.15 9.73
C ALA A 6 8.60 -11.58 8.35
N ASP A 7 7.57 -12.15 7.71
CA ASP A 7 7.04 -11.65 6.46
C ASP A 7 6.46 -10.25 6.61
N GLU A 8 5.63 -9.99 7.62
CA GLU A 8 5.05 -8.66 7.82
C GLU A 8 6.10 -7.60 8.14
N VAL A 9 7.16 -7.94 8.89
CA VAL A 9 8.31 -7.06 9.10
C VAL A 9 8.95 -6.68 7.76
N GLU A 10 9.14 -7.64 6.87
CA GLU A 10 9.66 -7.37 5.53
C GLU A 10 8.70 -6.49 4.72
N VAL A 11 7.39 -6.74 4.81
CA VAL A 11 6.35 -5.93 4.15
C VAL A 11 6.39 -4.49 4.64
N ILE A 12 6.34 -4.26 5.95
CA ILE A 12 6.35 -2.91 6.53
C ILE A 12 7.64 -2.18 6.12
N ASN A 13 8.80 -2.84 6.21
CA ASN A 13 10.06 -2.22 5.81
C ASN A 13 10.14 -1.97 4.29
N SER A 14 9.48 -2.80 3.47
CA SER A 14 9.38 -2.57 2.03
C SER A 14 8.50 -1.36 1.66
N ILE A 15 7.57 -0.96 2.54
CA ILE A 15 6.64 0.16 2.32
C ILE A 15 7.23 1.45 2.88
N TYR A 16 7.57 1.44 4.17
CA TYR A 16 7.96 2.64 4.92
C TYR A 16 9.47 2.87 4.98
N GLY A 17 10.29 1.89 4.55
CA GLY A 17 11.74 1.99 4.51
C GLY A 17 12.46 1.07 5.51
N GLU A 18 13.78 0.96 5.36
CA GLU A 18 14.60 0.10 6.23
C GLU A 18 14.46 0.52 7.71
N ASN A 19 14.20 -0.46 8.58
CA ASN A 19 14.03 -0.30 10.04
C ASN A 19 12.76 0.44 10.49
N SER A 20 11.75 0.59 9.63
CA SER A 20 10.45 1.09 10.08
C SER A 20 9.78 0.17 11.10
N LEU A 21 10.01 -1.13 11.01
CA LEU A 21 9.72 -2.10 12.06
C LEU A 21 10.98 -2.92 12.35
N ALA A 22 11.53 -2.76 13.57
CA ALA A 22 12.80 -3.37 13.95
C ALA A 22 12.77 -3.95 15.38
N PRO A 23 13.51 -5.03 15.69
CA PRO A 23 13.57 -5.58 17.04
C PRO A 23 14.07 -4.57 18.09
N ALA A 24 13.46 -4.57 19.27
CA ALA A 24 13.74 -3.63 20.36
C ALA A 24 14.89 -4.10 21.30
N GLY A 25 15.96 -4.65 20.73
CA GLY A 25 17.09 -5.21 21.48
C GLY A 25 17.05 -6.75 21.56
N GLU A 26 17.33 -7.31 22.75
CA GLU A 26 17.50 -8.76 22.93
C GLU A 26 16.18 -9.55 23.06
N ALA A 27 15.07 -8.87 23.38
CA ALA A 27 13.76 -9.51 23.47
C ALA A 27 13.20 -9.80 22.07
N ALA A 28 13.08 -11.08 21.71
CA ALA A 28 12.72 -11.53 20.36
C ALA A 28 11.28 -11.19 19.93
N ASP A 29 10.42 -10.83 20.88
CA ASP A 29 9.00 -10.54 20.70
C ASP A 29 8.66 -9.05 20.73
N ILE A 30 9.63 -8.16 21.01
CA ILE A 30 9.41 -6.72 21.09
C ILE A 30 10.02 -6.02 19.88
N TYR A 31 9.21 -5.19 19.23
CA TYR A 31 9.60 -4.40 18.06
C TYR A 31 9.32 -2.92 18.28
N ILE A 32 10.13 -2.08 17.64
CA ILE A 32 9.95 -0.64 17.54
C ILE A 32 9.34 -0.35 16.18
N LEU A 33 8.16 0.26 16.18
CA LEU A 33 7.54 0.84 15.00
C LEU A 33 7.94 2.32 14.94
N ALA A 34 8.68 2.71 13.91
CA ALA A 34 9.15 4.06 13.65
C ALA A 34 8.90 4.44 12.19
N LEU A 35 7.86 5.22 11.93
CA LEU A 35 7.48 5.63 10.59
C LEU A 35 8.24 6.91 10.19
N PRO A 36 8.66 7.08 8.92
CA PRO A 36 9.49 8.21 8.49
C PRO A 36 8.87 9.59 8.73
N GLU A 37 7.54 9.68 8.61
CA GLU A 37 6.77 10.93 8.73
C GLU A 37 6.33 11.20 10.17
N GLU A 38 6.49 10.22 11.07
CA GLU A 38 6.03 10.30 12.45
C GLU A 38 7.15 10.66 13.42
N THR A 39 6.85 11.56 14.35
CA THR A 39 7.80 11.94 15.41
C THR A 39 7.74 10.98 16.61
N VAL A 40 6.63 10.25 16.76
CA VAL A 40 6.41 9.25 17.79
C VAL A 40 6.79 7.88 17.24
N SER A 41 7.52 7.10 18.05
CA SER A 41 7.73 5.67 17.78
C SER A 41 7.14 4.84 18.90
N LEU A 42 6.64 3.65 18.56
CA LEU A 42 5.90 2.78 19.46
C LEU A 42 6.65 1.48 19.72
N ARG A 43 6.56 0.95 20.94
CA ARG A 43 7.01 -0.40 21.29
C ARG A 43 5.83 -1.36 21.25
N LEU A 44 5.93 -2.36 20.39
CA LEU A 44 4.93 -3.39 20.18
C LEU A 44 5.48 -4.72 20.67
N GLN A 45 4.65 -5.50 21.37
CA GLN A 45 4.94 -6.88 21.74
C GLN A 45 4.09 -7.82 20.90
N PHE A 46 4.70 -8.78 20.21
CA PHE A 46 4.02 -9.76 19.41
C PHE A 46 3.87 -11.08 20.17
N PRO A 47 2.64 -11.61 20.31
CA PRO A 47 2.45 -12.92 20.92
C PRO A 47 3.04 -14.03 20.02
N PRO A 48 3.40 -15.20 20.58
CA PRO A 48 3.89 -16.33 19.79
C PRO A 48 2.88 -16.83 18.75
N ASP A 49 1.59 -16.62 19.00
CA ASP A 49 0.49 -17.06 18.16
C ASP A 49 0.06 -15.99 17.13
N TYR A 50 0.81 -14.90 16.96
CA TYR A 50 0.55 -13.90 15.93
C TYR A 50 0.57 -14.53 14.53
N PRO A 51 -0.44 -14.29 13.65
CA PRO A 51 -1.51 -13.28 13.75
C PRO A 51 -2.86 -13.75 14.32
N ALA A 52 -2.96 -14.95 14.91
CA ALA A 52 -4.18 -15.43 15.56
C ALA A 52 -4.53 -14.65 16.85
N VAL A 53 -3.58 -13.89 17.40
CA VAL A 53 -3.76 -12.91 18.49
C VAL A 53 -3.01 -11.63 18.08
N PRO A 54 -3.58 -10.42 18.27
CA PRO A 54 -2.94 -9.18 17.82
C PRO A 54 -1.73 -8.80 18.68
N PRO A 55 -0.84 -7.92 18.18
CA PRO A 55 0.21 -7.35 19.00
C PRO A 55 -0.35 -6.45 20.12
N SER A 56 0.41 -6.34 21.20
CA SER A 56 0.13 -5.42 22.32
C SER A 56 0.99 -4.16 22.22
N VAL A 57 0.36 -2.99 22.35
CA VAL A 57 1.06 -1.69 22.36
C VAL A 57 1.54 -1.37 23.77
N LEU A 58 2.84 -1.54 24.02
CA LEU A 58 3.44 -1.40 25.34
C LEU A 58 3.55 0.07 25.78
N SER A 59 4.36 0.83 25.05
CA SER A 59 4.71 2.21 25.37
C SER A 59 5.19 2.94 24.13
N THR A 60 5.43 4.25 24.27
CA THR A 60 6.26 4.96 23.29
C THR A 60 7.73 4.54 23.46
N ASN A 61 8.45 4.48 22.35
CA ASN A 61 9.91 4.43 22.33
C ASN A 61 10.51 5.85 22.28
N SER A 62 9.84 6.77 21.58
CA SER A 62 10.09 8.22 21.59
C SER A 62 8.76 8.98 21.54
N SER A 63 8.65 10.09 22.28
CA SER A 63 7.40 10.85 22.43
C SER A 63 7.28 12.09 21.52
N GLY A 64 8.13 12.22 20.50
CA GLY A 64 8.01 13.27 19.48
C GLY A 64 8.24 14.71 19.95
N GLY A 65 8.87 14.91 21.12
CA GLY A 65 9.28 16.23 21.62
C GLY A 65 8.18 17.17 22.12
N LYS A 66 6.90 16.98 21.77
CA LYS A 66 5.77 17.75 22.31
C LYS A 66 5.05 17.01 23.43
N ARG A 67 4.71 17.72 24.52
CA ARG A 67 4.04 17.14 25.68
C ARG A 67 2.66 16.61 25.29
N GLY A 68 2.39 15.34 25.59
CA GLY A 68 1.08 14.72 25.35
C GLY A 68 0.92 13.99 24.01
N LEU A 69 1.75 14.28 23.00
CA LEU A 69 1.66 13.60 21.70
C LEU A 69 1.88 12.09 21.83
N GLY A 70 2.94 11.68 22.51
CA GLY A 70 3.23 10.26 22.69
C GLY A 70 2.11 9.49 23.40
N ALA A 71 1.41 10.10 24.36
CA ALA A 71 0.30 9.44 25.05
C ALA A 71 -0.96 9.37 24.17
N ARG A 72 -1.22 10.42 23.38
CA ARG A 72 -2.30 10.46 22.41
C ARG A 72 -2.12 9.39 21.34
N ASP A 73 -0.98 9.40 20.65
CA ASP A 73 -0.73 8.49 19.52
C ASP A 73 -0.63 7.03 19.99
N LEU A 74 -0.14 6.78 21.21
CA LEU A 74 -0.21 5.46 21.83
C LEU A 74 -1.65 4.96 21.97
N GLN A 75 -2.58 5.84 22.37
CA GLN A 75 -3.98 5.48 22.52
C GLN A 75 -4.65 5.29 21.15
N LEU A 76 -4.43 6.22 20.22
CA LEU A 76 -4.96 6.11 18.86
C LEU A 76 -4.50 4.82 18.18
N PHE A 77 -3.24 4.41 18.37
CA PHE A 77 -2.76 3.16 17.77
C PHE A 77 -3.38 1.90 18.41
N ARG A 78 -3.75 1.95 19.70
CA ARG A 78 -4.51 0.86 20.34
C ARG A 78 -5.91 0.77 19.76
N ASP A 79 -6.56 1.91 19.58
CA ASP A 79 -7.90 1.99 19.00
C ASP A 79 -7.86 1.51 17.54
N ALA A 80 -6.87 1.95 16.77
CA ALA A 80 -6.63 1.52 15.40
C ALA A 80 -6.46 -0.01 15.29
N LEU A 81 -5.60 -0.61 16.12
CA LEU A 81 -5.44 -2.07 16.17
C LEU A 81 -6.76 -2.78 16.50
N GLY A 82 -7.55 -2.24 17.43
CA GLY A 82 -8.86 -2.79 17.79
C GLY A 82 -9.87 -2.74 16.63
N ASN A 83 -9.81 -1.70 15.80
CA ASN A 83 -10.74 -1.49 14.68
C ASN A 83 -10.46 -2.41 13.50
N VAL A 84 -9.18 -2.67 13.19
CA VAL A 84 -8.79 -3.37 11.95
C VAL A 84 -8.49 -4.85 12.14
N TYR A 85 -8.22 -5.29 13.38
CA TYR A 85 -7.73 -6.63 13.62
C TYR A 85 -8.75 -7.71 13.23
N GLN A 86 -8.27 -8.69 12.47
CA GLN A 86 -9.01 -9.91 12.15
C GLN A 86 -8.16 -11.14 12.50
N PRO A 87 -8.71 -12.11 13.28
CA PRO A 87 -7.97 -13.30 13.66
C PRO A 87 -7.40 -14.07 12.46
N GLY A 88 -6.09 -14.31 12.51
CA GLY A 88 -5.37 -15.05 11.47
C GLY A 88 -4.97 -14.20 10.26
N GLN A 89 -5.13 -12.87 10.32
CA GLN A 89 -4.58 -11.94 9.33
C GLN A 89 -3.58 -10.99 9.98
N VAL A 90 -2.47 -10.74 9.28
CA VAL A 90 -1.52 -9.70 9.66
C VAL A 90 -2.18 -8.33 9.57
N CYS A 91 -1.91 -7.42 10.51
CA CYS A 91 -2.74 -6.23 10.71
C CYS A 91 -1.98 -4.92 10.90
N LEU A 92 -0.64 -4.90 10.90
CA LEU A 92 0.12 -3.68 11.21
C LEU A 92 -0.07 -2.60 10.17
N PHE A 93 -0.03 -2.94 8.89
CA PHE A 93 -0.24 -1.95 7.83
C PHE A 93 -1.63 -1.32 7.98
N ASP A 94 -2.66 -2.14 8.15
CA ASP A 94 -4.04 -1.65 8.28
C ASP A 94 -4.20 -0.78 9.54
N ALA A 95 -3.50 -1.14 10.64
CA ALA A 95 -3.48 -0.36 11.86
C ALA A 95 -2.70 0.97 11.72
N ILE A 96 -1.66 1.01 10.89
CA ILE A 96 -0.93 2.24 10.56
C ILE A 96 -1.81 3.18 9.74
N GLU A 97 -2.52 2.67 8.74
CA GLU A 97 -3.45 3.47 7.94
C GLU A 97 -4.60 4.01 8.78
N GLU A 98 -5.16 3.17 9.65
CA GLU A 98 -6.23 3.59 10.56
C GLU A 98 -5.73 4.61 11.60
N LEU A 99 -4.49 4.48 12.10
CA LEU A 99 -3.88 5.50 12.94
C LEU A 99 -3.82 6.85 12.23
N ARG A 100 -3.39 6.89 10.97
CA ARG A 100 -3.30 8.12 10.17
C ARG A 100 -4.68 8.77 10.03
N ARG A 101 -5.71 7.98 9.69
CA ARG A 101 -7.10 8.46 9.62
C ARG A 101 -7.56 9.07 10.95
N LEU A 102 -7.30 8.37 12.07
CA LEU A 102 -7.67 8.86 13.40
C LEU A 102 -6.89 10.12 13.82
N GLN A 103 -5.63 10.24 13.43
CA GLN A 103 -4.82 11.44 13.68
C GLN A 103 -5.34 12.65 12.88
N GLU A 104 -5.75 12.46 11.64
CA GLU A 104 -6.37 13.49 10.81
C GLU A 104 -7.70 13.96 11.41
N GLU A 105 -8.58 13.03 11.81
CA GLU A 105 -9.85 13.35 12.48
C GLU A 105 -9.63 14.10 13.79
N ALA A 106 -8.67 13.66 14.62
CA ALA A 106 -8.32 14.34 15.85
C ALA A 106 -7.69 15.73 15.60
N GLY A 107 -6.98 15.92 14.49
CA GLY A 107 -6.43 17.20 14.07
C GLY A 107 -7.49 18.18 13.57
N LEU A 108 -8.49 17.69 12.83
CA LEU A 108 -9.62 18.47 12.32
C LEU A 108 -10.51 18.99 13.45
N THR A 109 -10.68 18.25 14.55
CA THR A 109 -11.41 18.75 15.73
C THR A 109 -10.73 19.94 16.45
N ALA A 110 -9.49 20.31 16.09
CA ALA A 110 -8.77 21.44 16.66
C ALA A 110 -8.82 22.73 15.81
N GLU A 111 -9.20 22.64 14.54
CA GLU A 111 -9.37 23.79 13.63
C GLU A 111 -10.59 23.57 12.72
N GLU A 112 -11.77 23.99 13.18
CA GLU A 112 -12.96 24.08 12.33
C GLU A 112 -12.94 25.40 11.53
N PRO A 113 -13.38 25.36 10.27
CA PRO A 113 -14.45 26.24 9.84
C PRO A 113 -15.70 25.41 9.54
N SER A 114 -16.78 25.83 10.16
CA SER A 114 -18.15 25.36 9.96
C SER A 114 -18.52 25.20 8.49
N PHE A 115 -19.13 24.07 8.15
CA PHE A 115 -20.01 23.98 6.99
C PHE A 115 -21.38 23.45 7.40
N ASP A 116 -22.37 24.28 7.08
CA ASP A 116 -23.80 24.08 7.32
C ASP A 116 -24.32 22.82 6.64
N ASP A 117 -25.19 22.15 7.39
CA ASP A 117 -26.04 21.05 6.99
C ASP A 117 -27.22 21.59 6.16
N GLN A 118 -27.45 21.02 4.97
CA GLN A 118 -28.79 21.03 4.35
C GLN A 118 -28.96 20.01 3.22
N ASP A 119 -29.67 18.95 3.62
CA ASP A 119 -30.93 18.46 3.05
C ASP A 119 -30.94 17.53 1.83
N ALA A 120 -31.88 16.61 1.96
CA ALA A 120 -32.12 15.37 1.27
C ALA A 120 -32.68 15.53 -0.15
N GLY A 121 -32.41 14.50 -0.96
CA GLY A 121 -33.13 14.23 -2.20
C GLY A 121 -33.03 12.74 -2.52
N GLU A 122 -34.13 12.02 -2.31
CA GLU A 122 -34.38 10.71 -2.92
C GLU A 122 -34.41 10.87 -4.45
N GLU A 123 -33.83 9.93 -5.20
CA GLU A 123 -34.52 9.23 -6.29
C GLU A 123 -33.65 8.19 -7.03
N GLU A 124 -34.27 7.02 -7.22
CA GLU A 124 -34.21 6.07 -8.33
C GLU A 124 -32.90 5.37 -8.75
N ARG A 125 -32.80 4.15 -8.23
CA ARG A 125 -32.13 2.98 -8.81
C ARG A 125 -32.69 2.66 -10.21
N GLN A 126 -31.92 2.93 -11.27
CA GLN A 126 -32.10 2.31 -12.59
C GLN A 126 -30.99 1.30 -12.90
N THR A 127 -31.38 0.04 -12.87
CA THR A 127 -30.68 -1.09 -13.47
C THR A 127 -30.66 -0.96 -14.99
N THR A 128 -29.48 -0.89 -15.61
CA THR A 128 -29.32 -1.35 -16.99
C THR A 128 -28.06 -2.19 -17.14
N ALA A 129 -28.24 -3.49 -17.09
CA ALA A 129 -27.33 -4.44 -17.70
C ALA A 129 -27.42 -4.28 -19.22
N LYS A 130 -26.32 -3.88 -19.85
CA LYS A 130 -26.07 -4.14 -21.27
C LYS A 130 -24.63 -4.59 -21.47
N SER A 131 -24.44 -5.90 -21.33
CA SER A 131 -23.40 -6.61 -22.03
C SER A 131 -23.79 -6.75 -23.50
N ALA A 132 -23.02 -6.18 -24.40
CA ALA A 132 -22.82 -6.71 -25.75
C ALA A 132 -21.63 -6.00 -26.38
N ALA A 133 -20.57 -6.79 -26.60
CA ALA A 133 -19.39 -6.54 -27.39
C ALA A 133 -19.51 -5.41 -28.43
N ALA A 134 -18.83 -4.30 -28.16
CA ALA A 134 -18.25 -3.48 -29.20
C ALA A 134 -16.75 -3.75 -29.14
N ALA A 135 -16.18 -4.20 -30.27
CA ALA A 135 -14.73 -4.10 -30.48
C ALA A 135 -14.41 -2.60 -30.50
N GLN A 136 -14.23 -2.01 -29.33
CA GLN A 136 -13.59 -0.71 -29.20
C GLN A 136 -12.21 -0.88 -29.82
N GLU A 137 -11.87 -0.01 -30.77
CA GLU A 137 -10.50 0.15 -31.19
C GLU A 137 -9.71 0.43 -29.91
N LEU A 138 -9.03 -0.59 -29.39
CA LEU A 138 -8.10 -0.48 -28.28
C LEU A 138 -7.15 0.61 -28.76
N GLY A 139 -7.18 1.78 -28.11
CA GLY A 139 -6.36 2.90 -28.52
C GLY A 139 -4.86 2.55 -28.52
N PRO A 140 -3.94 3.53 -28.65
CA PRO A 140 -2.52 3.22 -28.76
C PRO A 140 -2.03 2.37 -27.58
N GLU A 141 -1.07 1.48 -27.88
CA GLU A 141 -0.45 0.66 -26.85
C GLU A 141 0.13 1.55 -25.75
N PRO A 142 -0.23 1.30 -24.48
CA PRO A 142 0.33 2.07 -23.38
C PRO A 142 1.86 1.94 -23.34
N PRO A 143 2.60 3.01 -23.02
CA PRO A 143 4.05 2.98 -22.93
C PRO A 143 4.52 2.31 -21.63
N TRP A 144 4.24 1.02 -21.48
CA TRP A 144 4.55 0.26 -20.27
C TRP A 144 6.05 0.16 -20.03
N ILE A 145 6.47 0.49 -18.82
CA ILE A 145 7.80 0.21 -18.28
C ILE A 145 7.66 -0.96 -17.30
N LEU A 146 8.42 -2.03 -17.55
CA LEU A 146 8.30 -3.29 -16.83
C LEU A 146 9.37 -3.42 -15.74
N SER A 147 8.98 -4.03 -14.62
CA SER A 147 9.93 -4.60 -13.66
C SER A 147 10.59 -5.87 -14.22
N ASP A 148 11.66 -6.32 -13.59
CA ASP A 148 12.12 -7.69 -13.76
C ASP A 148 11.12 -8.66 -13.10
N PRO A 149 10.99 -9.90 -13.61
CA PRO A 149 10.14 -10.89 -12.97
C PRO A 149 10.70 -11.33 -11.62
N VAL A 150 9.91 -11.18 -10.56
CA VAL A 150 10.21 -11.73 -9.24
C VAL A 150 9.48 -13.05 -9.08
N THR A 151 10.16 -14.13 -8.71
CA THR A 151 9.54 -15.45 -8.54
C THR A 151 9.86 -16.06 -7.19
N GLU A 152 8.81 -16.45 -6.45
CA GLU A 152 8.94 -17.12 -5.15
C GLU A 152 7.85 -18.20 -4.99
N LEU A 153 8.24 -19.38 -4.50
CA LEU A 153 7.39 -20.57 -4.44
C LEU A 153 6.58 -20.83 -5.73
N LYS A 154 7.23 -20.62 -6.88
CA LYS A 154 6.67 -20.69 -8.25
C LYS A 154 5.62 -19.64 -8.59
N SER A 155 5.27 -18.75 -7.67
CA SER A 155 4.46 -17.58 -7.99
C SER A 155 5.35 -16.53 -8.63
N THR A 156 4.94 -15.95 -9.74
CA THR A 156 5.70 -14.92 -10.46
C THR A 156 4.95 -13.60 -10.45
N PHE A 157 5.68 -12.51 -10.24
CA PHE A 157 5.18 -11.14 -10.17
C PHE A 157 5.92 -10.30 -11.22
N ILE A 158 5.16 -9.53 -12.00
CA ILE A 158 5.71 -8.51 -12.92
C ILE A 158 4.88 -7.25 -12.76
N ALA A 159 5.53 -6.13 -12.48
CA ALA A 159 4.90 -4.82 -12.47
C ALA A 159 5.04 -4.14 -13.83
N ARG A 160 4.00 -3.41 -14.23
CA ARG A 160 3.99 -2.48 -15.36
C ARG A 160 3.59 -1.12 -14.82
N CYS A 161 4.40 -0.10 -15.06
CA CYS A 161 4.00 1.28 -14.78
C CYS A 161 3.96 2.11 -16.06
N ALA A 162 3.10 3.11 -16.08
CA ALA A 162 2.98 4.07 -17.17
C ALA A 162 2.47 5.41 -16.64
N ALA A 163 2.83 6.49 -17.34
CA ALA A 163 2.27 7.81 -17.08
C ALA A 163 0.80 7.86 -17.50
N VAL A 164 -0.04 8.47 -16.67
CA VAL A 164 -1.48 8.65 -16.92
C VAL A 164 -1.92 10.04 -16.51
N SER A 165 -2.84 10.64 -17.27
CA SER A 165 -3.31 12.02 -17.07
C SER A 165 -4.80 12.13 -16.73
N SER A 166 -5.54 11.03 -16.79
CA SER A 166 -6.94 10.97 -16.40
C SER A 166 -7.35 9.56 -15.94
N PRO A 167 -8.39 9.44 -15.09
CA PRO A 167 -8.95 8.14 -14.72
C PRO A 167 -9.38 7.31 -15.94
N ASP A 168 -9.92 7.96 -16.97
CA ASP A 168 -10.31 7.29 -18.23
C ASP A 168 -9.11 6.66 -18.95
N LEU A 169 -7.95 7.36 -18.96
CA LEU A 169 -6.73 6.83 -19.56
C LEU A 169 -6.19 5.63 -18.76
N ALA A 170 -6.23 5.69 -17.43
CA ALA A 170 -5.84 4.57 -16.57
C ALA A 170 -6.74 3.34 -16.82
N ALA A 171 -8.06 3.53 -16.90
CA ALA A 171 -9.01 2.47 -17.24
C ALA A 171 -8.77 1.90 -18.64
N GLN A 172 -8.52 2.77 -19.63
CA GLN A 172 -8.17 2.36 -20.99
C GLN A 172 -6.90 1.50 -21.02
N TYR A 173 -5.88 1.84 -20.23
CA TYR A 173 -4.61 1.10 -20.18
C TYR A 173 -4.81 -0.32 -19.63
N VAL A 174 -5.61 -0.49 -18.58
CA VAL A 174 -5.99 -1.81 -18.05
C VAL A 174 -6.76 -2.61 -19.10
N GLN A 175 -7.77 -2.01 -19.74
CA GLN A 175 -8.55 -2.65 -20.79
C GLN A 175 -7.67 -3.08 -21.98
N HIS A 176 -6.77 -2.21 -22.43
CA HIS A 176 -5.80 -2.52 -23.48
C HIS A 176 -4.95 -3.71 -23.10
N LEU A 177 -4.33 -3.69 -21.91
CA LEU A 177 -3.45 -4.76 -21.42
C LEU A 177 -4.18 -6.11 -21.35
N LEU A 178 -5.40 -6.15 -20.80
CA LEU A 178 -6.19 -7.38 -20.70
C LEU A 178 -6.69 -7.88 -22.06
N ALA A 179 -6.94 -6.98 -23.02
CA ALA A 179 -7.37 -7.38 -24.36
C ALA A 179 -6.20 -7.91 -25.21
N SER A 180 -5.04 -7.25 -25.16
CA SER A 180 -3.89 -7.53 -26.02
C SER A 180 -2.98 -8.65 -25.49
N ASP A 181 -2.79 -8.78 -24.17
CA ASP A 181 -1.91 -9.79 -23.57
C ASP A 181 -2.72 -10.96 -22.97
N LYS A 182 -2.71 -12.09 -23.68
CA LYS A 182 -3.41 -13.31 -23.24
C LYS A 182 -2.86 -13.87 -21.93
N ARG A 183 -1.56 -13.69 -21.63
CA ARG A 183 -0.94 -14.22 -20.40
C ARG A 183 -1.35 -13.39 -19.19
N VAL A 184 -1.46 -12.08 -19.36
CA VAL A 184 -1.93 -11.17 -18.31
C VAL A 184 -3.41 -11.37 -18.03
N ARG A 185 -4.23 -11.50 -19.08
CA ARG A 185 -5.66 -11.83 -18.92
C ARG A 185 -5.90 -13.17 -18.22
N ALA A 186 -5.00 -14.14 -18.41
CA ALA A 186 -5.06 -15.45 -17.75
C ALA A 186 -4.30 -15.49 -16.41
N ALA A 187 -3.75 -14.36 -15.94
CA ALA A 187 -3.08 -14.29 -14.66
C ALA A 187 -4.06 -14.50 -13.51
N THR A 188 -3.51 -14.81 -12.34
CA THR A 188 -4.34 -15.01 -11.14
C THR A 188 -4.87 -13.69 -10.62
N HIS A 189 -4.03 -12.64 -10.63
CA HIS A 189 -4.38 -11.30 -10.18
C HIS A 189 -3.64 -10.25 -11.01
N ASN A 190 -4.29 -9.11 -11.26
CA ASN A 190 -3.78 -7.90 -11.90
C ASN A 190 -4.09 -6.70 -11.01
N ILE A 191 -3.33 -6.58 -9.93
CA ILE A 191 -3.52 -5.56 -8.90
C ILE A 191 -3.19 -4.20 -9.51
N THR A 192 -4.04 -3.20 -9.32
CA THR A 192 -3.83 -1.85 -9.88
C THR A 192 -3.81 -0.79 -8.79
N ALA A 193 -3.02 0.25 -9.03
CA ALA A 193 -3.07 1.49 -8.26
C ALA A 193 -2.65 2.66 -9.14
N TRP A 194 -3.25 3.83 -8.95
CA TRP A 194 -2.89 5.04 -9.69
C TRP A 194 -3.19 6.31 -8.91
N ARG A 195 -2.45 7.37 -9.23
CA ARG A 195 -2.62 8.73 -8.67
C ARG A 195 -2.45 9.74 -9.79
N ILE A 196 -3.40 10.66 -9.93
CA ILE A 196 -3.49 11.61 -11.04
C ILE A 196 -3.85 12.99 -10.51
N ARG A 197 -3.13 14.01 -10.97
CA ARG A 197 -3.47 15.42 -10.73
C ARG A 197 -4.49 15.86 -11.76
N GLY A 198 -5.64 16.30 -11.28
CA GLY A 198 -6.71 16.84 -12.09
C GLY A 198 -6.60 18.35 -12.30
N PRO A 199 -7.50 18.90 -13.14
CA PRO A 199 -7.59 20.35 -13.32
C PRO A 199 -7.97 21.05 -12.01
N ASN A 200 -7.60 22.32 -11.90
CA ASN A 200 -7.96 23.20 -10.77
C ASN A 200 -7.53 22.67 -9.38
N GLY A 201 -6.45 21.90 -9.30
CA GLY A 201 -5.93 21.38 -8.04
C GLY A 201 -6.69 20.18 -7.48
N THR A 202 -7.57 19.57 -8.27
CA THR A 202 -8.18 18.28 -7.92
C THR A 202 -7.16 17.15 -7.97
N SER A 203 -7.38 16.10 -7.20
CA SER A 203 -6.59 14.87 -7.25
C SER A 203 -7.53 13.68 -7.34
N PHE A 204 -7.13 12.70 -8.14
CA PHE A 204 -7.83 11.43 -8.28
C PHE A 204 -6.85 10.30 -7.95
N GLN A 205 -7.30 9.33 -7.20
CA GLN A 205 -6.52 8.13 -6.90
C GLN A 205 -7.47 6.97 -6.64
N ASP A 206 -7.08 5.79 -7.08
CA ASP A 206 -7.88 4.57 -6.91
C ASP A 206 -6.96 3.34 -6.98
N CYS A 207 -7.48 2.20 -6.53
CA CYS A 207 -6.80 0.92 -6.57
C CYS A 207 -7.78 -0.26 -6.67
N ASP A 208 -7.31 -1.37 -7.23
CA ASP A 208 -8.06 -2.63 -7.29
C ASP A 208 -7.15 -3.79 -6.88
N ASP A 209 -7.64 -4.63 -5.96
CA ASP A 209 -6.96 -5.83 -5.50
C ASP A 209 -6.98 -6.95 -6.55
N ASP A 210 -7.94 -6.95 -7.50
CA ASP A 210 -8.23 -8.05 -8.43
C ASP A 210 -8.25 -9.43 -7.74
N GLY A 211 -8.84 -9.50 -6.54
CA GLY A 211 -8.94 -10.70 -5.71
C GLY A 211 -7.71 -11.03 -4.86
N GLU A 212 -6.61 -10.29 -4.98
CA GLU A 212 -5.48 -10.35 -4.04
C GLU A 212 -5.75 -9.41 -2.85
N THR A 213 -6.58 -9.85 -1.91
CA THR A 213 -7.09 -9.02 -0.81
C THR A 213 -6.01 -8.20 -0.11
N ALA A 214 -6.28 -6.89 0.04
CA ALA A 214 -5.48 -5.84 0.66
C ALA A 214 -4.21 -5.42 -0.11
N ALA A 215 -3.98 -5.90 -1.33
CA ALA A 215 -2.78 -5.57 -2.10
C ALA A 215 -2.83 -4.20 -2.78
N GLY A 216 -3.97 -3.82 -3.36
CA GLY A 216 -4.19 -2.57 -4.09
C GLY A 216 -4.02 -1.35 -3.19
N GLY A 217 -4.63 -1.37 -1.99
CA GLY A 217 -4.47 -0.30 -1.01
C GLY A 217 -3.02 -0.11 -0.55
N ARG A 218 -2.29 -1.22 -0.31
CA ARG A 218 -0.85 -1.19 0.02
C ARG A 218 -0.01 -0.63 -1.11
N LEU A 219 -0.35 -0.97 -2.34
CA LEU A 219 0.33 -0.49 -3.54
C LEU A 219 0.07 1.01 -3.78
N LEU A 220 -1.16 1.47 -3.55
CA LEU A 220 -1.50 2.89 -3.61
C LEU A 220 -0.77 3.68 -2.52
N HIS A 221 -0.72 3.15 -1.31
CA HIS A 221 0.01 3.76 -0.20
C HIS A 221 1.52 3.88 -0.49
N LEU A 222 2.11 2.83 -1.07
CA LEU A 222 3.49 2.87 -1.54
C LEU A 222 3.71 4.04 -2.51
N MET A 223 2.80 4.27 -3.46
CA MET A 223 2.90 5.42 -4.38
C MET A 223 2.77 6.76 -3.67
N GLN A 224 1.97 6.85 -2.61
CA GLN A 224 1.82 8.06 -1.79
C GLN A 224 3.13 8.41 -1.07
N LEU A 225 3.75 7.43 -0.39
CA LEU A 225 5.03 7.61 0.30
C LEU A 225 6.16 8.02 -0.65
N MET A 226 6.08 7.59 -1.91
CA MET A 226 7.06 7.92 -2.95
C MET A 226 6.71 9.20 -3.71
N ASP A 227 5.65 9.91 -3.31
CA ASP A 227 5.07 11.09 -3.97
C ASP A 227 4.88 10.93 -5.50
N LEU A 228 4.47 9.74 -5.93
CA LEU A 228 4.26 9.43 -7.34
C LEU A 228 2.89 9.91 -7.79
N TRP A 229 2.88 10.88 -8.70
CA TRP A 229 1.69 11.43 -9.36
C TRP A 229 1.73 11.18 -10.86
N ASP A 230 0.57 11.32 -11.50
CA ASP A 230 0.36 11.17 -12.93
C ASP A 230 0.89 9.83 -13.46
N THR A 231 0.74 8.79 -12.62
CA THR A 231 1.34 7.47 -12.80
C THR A 231 0.34 6.41 -12.39
N MET A 232 0.34 5.28 -13.12
CA MET A 232 -0.33 4.06 -12.74
C MET A 232 0.64 2.89 -12.68
N VAL A 233 0.27 1.87 -11.92
CA VAL A 233 0.95 0.58 -11.87
C VAL A 233 -0.06 -0.56 -11.95
N VAL A 234 0.30 -1.62 -12.66
CA VAL A 234 -0.39 -2.92 -12.67
C VAL A 234 0.63 -3.98 -12.28
N VAL A 235 0.43 -4.64 -11.14
CA VAL A 235 1.23 -5.79 -10.71
C VAL A 235 0.48 -7.06 -11.04
N THR A 236 0.97 -7.79 -12.04
CA THR A 236 0.41 -9.08 -12.43
C THR A 236 1.06 -10.20 -11.63
N ARG A 237 0.25 -11.03 -10.97
CA ARG A 237 0.67 -12.26 -10.29
C ARG A 237 0.15 -13.49 -11.02
N TRP A 238 1.04 -14.44 -11.28
CA TRP A 238 0.69 -15.81 -11.67
C TRP A 238 0.94 -16.74 -10.48
N TYR A 239 -0.11 -17.37 -9.96
CA TYR A 239 -0.02 -18.23 -8.78
C TYR A 239 0.75 -19.52 -9.05
N GLY A 240 1.71 -19.83 -8.16
CA GLY A 240 2.60 -20.99 -8.26
C GLY A 240 2.09 -22.31 -7.69
N GLY A 241 0.87 -22.35 -7.14
CA GLY A 241 0.32 -23.53 -6.47
C GLY A 241 0.62 -23.62 -4.96
N GLN A 242 1.34 -22.66 -4.39
CA GLN A 242 1.65 -22.58 -2.96
C GLN A 242 1.29 -21.21 -2.39
N LYS A 243 0.61 -21.19 -1.24
CA LYS A 243 0.23 -19.95 -0.56
C LYS A 243 1.50 -19.27 -0.04
N LEU A 244 1.65 -18.00 -0.36
CA LEU A 244 2.74 -17.15 0.14
C LEU A 244 2.41 -16.48 1.48
N GLY A 245 1.15 -16.50 1.91
CA GLY A 245 0.77 -15.76 3.12
C GLY A 245 1.09 -14.25 2.98
N PRO A 246 1.43 -13.56 4.07
CA PRO A 246 1.81 -12.15 4.07
C PRO A 246 3.01 -11.79 3.17
N ARG A 247 3.95 -12.73 2.96
CA ARG A 247 5.15 -12.54 2.11
C ARG A 247 4.85 -11.91 0.76
N ARG A 248 3.71 -12.26 0.15
CA ARG A 248 3.28 -11.78 -1.17
C ARG A 248 3.26 -10.26 -1.28
N PHE A 249 2.92 -9.54 -0.21
CA PHE A 249 2.83 -8.07 -0.25
C PHE A 249 4.20 -7.44 -0.48
N ALA A 250 5.26 -7.98 0.13
CA ALA A 250 6.62 -7.49 -0.06
C ALA A 250 7.11 -7.75 -1.50
N LEU A 251 6.71 -8.87 -2.11
CA LEU A 251 7.02 -9.17 -3.52
C LEU A 251 6.28 -8.23 -4.49
N ILE A 252 5.02 -7.93 -4.21
CA ILE A 252 4.20 -6.96 -4.97
C ILE A 252 4.86 -5.57 -4.91
N ASN A 253 5.22 -5.12 -3.70
CA ASN A 253 5.88 -3.84 -3.49
C ASN A 253 7.27 -3.78 -4.16
N ALA A 254 8.05 -4.86 -4.07
CA ALA A 254 9.37 -4.93 -4.70
C ALA A 254 9.26 -4.83 -6.23
N ALA A 255 8.33 -5.56 -6.84
CA ALA A 255 8.09 -5.48 -8.29
C ALA A 255 7.66 -4.06 -8.70
N ALA A 256 6.74 -3.44 -7.96
CA ALA A 256 6.29 -2.08 -8.23
C ALA A 256 7.42 -1.05 -8.13
N ARG A 257 8.21 -1.10 -7.04
CA ARG A 257 9.38 -0.22 -6.86
C ARG A 257 10.39 -0.38 -7.99
N ASP A 258 10.69 -1.60 -8.43
CA ASP A 258 11.60 -1.84 -9.55
C ASP A 258 11.09 -1.20 -10.85
N ALA A 259 9.79 -1.32 -11.16
CA ALA A 259 9.19 -0.63 -12.30
C ALA A 259 9.31 0.90 -12.17
N PHE A 260 9.07 1.48 -10.99
CA PHE A 260 9.21 2.92 -10.78
C PHE A 260 10.65 3.42 -10.93
N VAL A 261 11.64 2.67 -10.44
CA VAL A 261 13.07 2.97 -10.63
C VAL A 261 13.44 2.91 -12.11
N LYS A 262 13.01 1.87 -12.83
CA LYS A 262 13.24 1.74 -14.28
C LYS A 262 12.56 2.82 -15.09
N ALA A 263 11.43 3.35 -14.61
CA ALA A 263 10.76 4.49 -15.20
C ALA A 263 11.45 5.84 -14.91
N GLY A 264 12.48 5.86 -14.06
CA GLY A 264 13.16 7.09 -13.65
C GLY A 264 12.31 7.97 -12.74
N LEU A 265 11.26 7.42 -12.14
CA LEU A 265 10.37 8.13 -11.22
C LEU A 265 10.94 8.23 -9.81
N VAL A 266 11.90 7.37 -9.48
CA VAL A 266 12.44 7.17 -8.13
C VAL A 266 13.95 6.92 -8.26
N GLU A 267 14.74 7.53 -7.39
CA GLU A 267 16.18 7.26 -7.34
C GLU A 267 16.48 5.84 -6.80
N ASP A 268 17.46 5.18 -7.41
CA ASP A 268 17.93 3.87 -6.95
C ASP A 268 18.75 4.00 -5.66
N SER A 269 18.12 3.68 -4.52
CA SER A 269 18.76 3.68 -3.20
C SER A 269 19.93 2.70 -3.09
N SER A 270 20.07 1.73 -4.01
CA SER A 270 21.22 0.82 -4.04
C SER A 270 22.51 1.48 -4.54
N THR A 271 22.41 2.57 -5.32
CA THR A 271 23.59 3.32 -5.81
C THR A 271 24.20 4.24 -4.76
N ALA A 272 23.42 4.68 -3.76
CA ALA A 272 23.89 5.51 -2.66
C ALA A 272 24.87 4.75 -1.73
N LYS A 273 24.66 3.44 -1.51
CA LYS A 273 25.53 2.60 -0.66
C LYS A 273 26.93 2.36 -1.26
N LYS A 274 27.14 2.52 -2.57
CA LYS A 274 28.48 2.35 -3.22
C LYS A 274 29.42 3.55 -3.08
N LYS A 275 28.93 4.74 -2.74
CA LYS A 275 29.77 5.95 -2.62
C LYS A 275 30.37 6.18 -1.23
N SER A 276 29.93 5.48 -0.18
CA SER A 276 30.41 5.72 1.20
C SER A 276 31.58 4.83 1.65
N HIS A 277 31.95 3.79 0.89
CA HIS A 277 33.04 2.87 1.26
C HIS A 277 34.39 3.15 0.56
N GLY A 278 34.55 4.34 0.00
CA GLY A 278 35.78 4.77 -0.66
C GLY A 278 36.24 6.14 -0.17
N LYS A 279 36.79 6.20 1.05
CA LYS A 279 37.71 7.26 1.49
C LYS A 279 38.54 6.80 2.67
#